data_AF-A0A382GJ05-F1
#
_entry.id   AF-A0A382GJ05-F1
#
_cell.length_a   1.000
_cell.length_b   1.000
_cell.length_c   1.000
_cell.angle_alpha   90.00
_cell.angle_beta   90.00
_cell.angle_gamma   90.00
#
_symmetry.space_group_name_H-M   'P 1'
#
loop_
_entity.id
_entity.type
_entity.pdbx_description
1 polymer ?
#
loop_
_entity_poly.entity_id
_entity_poly.type
_entity_poly.pdbx_seq_one_letter_code
_entity_poly.pdbx_strand_id
1 'polypeptide(L)'
;MKINYYIYLIIFSHSFIFSQRVSAPITIDGLFNDWTAINVANIDELGDGGEEDFEYLKIANDNNFLFIFLEFQFDEVLMQDWNDIHLYIDADANSETGHPVHGIGAELDWCFGCRSGQFYIMDEMIEIYQNDLTLRIAPTITGERFEIAISRSSAI
;
A
#
# COMPACT_ATOMS: atom_id res chain seq x y z
N MET A 1 -1.31 27.07 24.18
CA MET A 1 -2.03 25.83 24.54
C MET A 1 -2.43 25.17 23.24
N LYS A 2 -1.66 24.18 22.77
CA LYS A 2 -1.92 23.48 21.51
C LYS A 2 -3.04 22.47 21.77
N ILE A 3 -4.14 22.58 21.02
CA ILE A 3 -5.24 21.62 21.04
C ILE A 3 -4.93 20.64 19.91
N ASN A 4 -4.60 19.40 20.26
CA ASN A 4 -4.46 18.31 19.30
C ASN A 4 -5.87 17.73 19.08
N TYR A 5 -6.35 17.74 17.84
CA TYR A 5 -7.54 16.98 17.44
C TYR A 5 -7.07 15.66 16.85
N TYR A 6 -7.42 14.55 17.51
CA TYR A 6 -7.36 13.23 16.89
C TYR A 6 -8.72 13.00 16.22
N ILE A 7 -8.74 12.91 14.89
CA ILE A 7 -9.92 12.51 14.13
C ILE A 7 -9.76 11.03 13.81
N TYR A 8 -10.72 10.22 14.26
CA TYR A 8 -10.81 8.79 13.96
C TYR A 8 -11.92 8.59 12.95
N LEU A 9 -11.57 8.15 11.74
CA LEU A 9 -12.52 7.75 10.71
C LEU A 9 -13.04 6.34 11.03
N ILE A 10 -14.34 6.20 11.27
CA ILE A 10 -15.01 4.91 11.42
C ILE A 10 -15.83 4.66 10.15
N ILE A 11 -15.40 3.72 9.31
CA ILE A 11 -16.24 3.18 8.23
C ILE A 11 -16.48 1.69 8.50
N PHE A 12 -17.63 1.38 9.11
CA PHE A 12 -18.23 0.06 9.00
C PHE A 12 -19.22 0.09 7.83
N SER A 13 -18.77 -0.35 6.66
CA SER A 13 -19.69 -0.88 5.66
C SER A 13 -19.14 -2.22 5.20
N HIS A 14 -19.91 -3.29 5.39
CA HIS A 14 -19.59 -4.64 4.93
C HIS A 14 -19.70 -4.69 3.40
N SER A 15 -18.78 -4.02 2.72
CA SER A 15 -18.44 -4.36 1.35
C SER A 15 -17.42 -5.48 1.46
N PHE A 16 -17.87 -6.72 1.29
CA PHE A 16 -16.96 -7.80 0.90
C PHE A 16 -16.15 -7.28 -0.28
N ILE A 17 -14.89 -6.89 -0.05
CA ILE A 17 -13.95 -6.65 -1.12
C ILE A 17 -13.74 -8.03 -1.74
N PHE A 18 -14.51 -8.34 -2.76
CA PHE A 18 -14.03 -9.29 -3.76
C PHE A 18 -12.78 -8.62 -4.33
N SER A 19 -11.62 -8.95 -3.75
CA SER A 19 -10.36 -8.83 -4.46
C SER A 19 -10.53 -9.74 -5.68
N GLN A 20 -10.99 -9.14 -6.78
CA GLN A 20 -11.04 -9.83 -8.05
C GLN A 20 -9.59 -10.15 -8.36
N ARG A 21 -9.24 -11.44 -8.33
CA ARG A 21 -7.93 -11.92 -8.79
C ARG A 21 -7.87 -11.75 -10.30
N VAL A 22 -7.70 -10.50 -10.75
CA VAL A 22 -7.42 -10.20 -12.13
C VAL A 22 -5.93 -10.46 -12.31
N SER A 23 -5.62 -11.65 -12.84
CA SER A 23 -4.30 -11.89 -13.40
C SER A 23 -4.22 -11.09 -14.70
N ALA A 24 -3.60 -9.92 -14.61
CA ALA A 24 -3.30 -9.08 -15.76
C ALA A 24 -1.76 -8.97 -15.90
N PRO A 25 -1.24 -8.90 -17.14
CA PRO A 25 0.17 -8.65 -17.35
C PRO A 25 0.48 -7.18 -17.01
N ILE A 26 0.74 -6.89 -15.73
CA ILE A 26 1.17 -5.58 -15.26
C ILE A 26 2.67 -5.43 -15.42
N THR A 27 3.12 -4.31 -15.98
CA THR A 27 4.53 -3.97 -16.12
C THR A 27 4.84 -2.68 -15.39
N ILE A 28 5.82 -2.70 -14.49
CA ILE A 28 6.28 -1.50 -13.78
C ILE A 28 7.24 -0.70 -14.68
N ASP A 29 6.74 0.25 -15.44
CA ASP A 29 7.48 1.07 -16.40
C ASP A 29 7.12 2.58 -16.41
N GLY A 30 6.17 3.01 -15.59
CA GLY A 30 5.66 4.37 -15.48
C GLY A 30 4.52 4.68 -16.45
N LEU A 31 4.01 3.70 -17.20
CA LEU A 31 2.89 3.84 -18.14
C LEU A 31 1.67 3.05 -17.67
N PHE A 32 0.55 3.74 -17.45
CA PHE A 32 -0.61 3.16 -16.75
C PHE A 32 -1.66 2.49 -17.65
N ASN A 33 -1.31 2.13 -18.88
CA ASN A 33 -2.27 1.65 -19.88
C ASN A 33 -2.83 0.26 -19.54
N ASP A 34 -2.01 -0.61 -18.97
CA ASP A 34 -2.36 -1.95 -18.50
C ASP A 34 -3.31 -1.92 -17.28
N TRP A 35 -3.26 -0.87 -16.47
CA TRP A 35 -4.16 -0.62 -15.34
C TRP A 35 -5.60 -0.24 -15.72
N THR A 36 -5.87 0.01 -17.01
CA THR A 36 -7.22 0.39 -17.50
C THR A 36 -8.25 -0.73 -17.38
N ALA A 37 -7.81 -1.99 -17.47
CA ALA A 37 -8.66 -3.16 -17.32
C ALA A 37 -8.84 -3.59 -15.85
N ILE A 38 -8.10 -2.99 -14.93
CA ILE A 38 -8.14 -3.31 -13.51
C ILE A 38 -9.19 -2.45 -12.82
N ASN A 39 -10.12 -3.12 -12.14
CA ASN A 39 -11.16 -2.46 -11.37
C ASN A 39 -10.55 -1.71 -10.18
N VAL A 40 -11.19 -0.59 -9.83
CA VAL A 40 -10.85 0.17 -8.63
C VAL A 40 -11.22 -0.66 -7.39
N ALA A 41 -10.26 -0.87 -6.51
CA ALA A 41 -10.43 -1.59 -5.26
C ALA A 41 -10.94 -0.66 -4.16
N ASN A 42 -10.47 0.59 -4.14
CA ASN A 42 -10.96 1.63 -3.23
C ASN A 42 -10.87 3.03 -3.88
N ILE A 43 -11.79 3.90 -3.50
CA ILE A 43 -11.83 5.33 -3.84
C ILE A 43 -11.92 6.09 -2.53
N ASP A 44 -11.00 7.02 -2.31
CA ASP A 44 -11.02 7.87 -1.11
C ASP A 44 -11.87 9.13 -1.33
N GLU A 45 -12.34 9.76 -0.25
CA GLU A 45 -13.12 10.99 -0.35
C GLU A 45 -12.24 12.20 -0.67
N LEU A 46 -12.82 13.18 -1.38
CA LEU A 46 -12.07 14.35 -1.83
C LEU A 46 -11.70 15.27 -0.66
N GLY A 47 -10.40 15.46 -0.39
CA GLY A 47 -9.89 16.47 0.54
C GLY A 47 -10.16 16.15 2.01
N ASP A 48 -10.35 14.87 2.35
CA ASP A 48 -10.36 14.39 3.74
C ASP A 48 -8.97 13.88 4.19
N GLY A 49 -8.02 13.78 3.26
CA GLY A 49 -6.62 13.48 3.51
C GLY A 49 -5.84 14.57 4.27
N GLY A 50 -4.64 14.19 4.72
CA GLY A 50 -3.70 15.02 5.47
C GLY A 50 -2.77 15.82 4.56
N GLU A 51 -1.46 15.51 4.63
CA GLU A 51 -0.46 16.09 3.71
C GLU A 51 -0.51 15.41 2.34
N GLU A 52 -0.80 14.10 2.30
CA GLU A 52 -1.06 13.34 1.08
C GLU A 52 -2.53 12.91 1.01
N ASP A 53 -3.21 13.27 -0.08
CA ASP A 53 -4.63 12.97 -0.33
C ASP A 53 -4.74 11.88 -1.42
N PHE A 54 -5.16 10.68 -1.03
CA PHE A 54 -5.30 9.55 -1.95
C PHE A 54 -6.58 9.69 -2.78
N GLU A 55 -6.63 9.09 -3.97
CA GLU A 55 -7.84 9.07 -4.81
C GLU A 55 -8.21 7.64 -5.19
N TYR A 56 -7.30 6.92 -5.88
CA TYR A 56 -7.59 5.57 -6.38
C TYR A 56 -6.57 4.53 -5.90
N LEU A 57 -7.11 3.41 -5.41
CA LEU A 57 -6.37 2.18 -5.20
C LEU A 57 -6.84 1.11 -6.19
N LYS A 58 -5.90 0.50 -6.92
CA LYS A 58 -6.15 -0.73 -7.68
C LYS A 58 -5.15 -1.79 -7.28
N ILE A 59 -5.60 -3.04 -7.31
CA ILE A 59 -4.78 -4.19 -6.89
C ILE A 59 -4.90 -5.29 -7.95
N ALA A 60 -3.78 -5.84 -8.35
CA ALA A 60 -3.68 -7.02 -9.21
C ALA A 60 -2.59 -7.95 -8.66
N ASN A 61 -2.55 -9.20 -9.10
CA ASN A 61 -1.48 -10.12 -8.70
C ASN A 61 -1.24 -11.19 -9.75
N ASP A 62 -0.03 -11.75 -9.74
CA ASP A 62 0.27 -13.01 -10.41
C ASP A 62 0.85 -14.03 -9.41
N ASN A 63 1.55 -15.04 -9.91
CA ASN A 63 2.17 -16.07 -9.07
C ASN A 63 3.39 -15.55 -8.27
N ASN A 64 4.01 -14.46 -8.72
CA ASN A 64 5.28 -13.96 -8.20
C ASN A 64 5.13 -12.62 -7.46
N PHE A 65 4.23 -11.75 -7.92
CA PHE A 65 4.10 -10.37 -7.42
C PHE A 65 2.66 -10.04 -7.05
N LEU A 66 2.53 -9.20 -6.02
CA LEU A 66 1.38 -8.33 -5.80
C LEU A 66 1.68 -7.00 -6.49
N PHE A 67 0.72 -6.49 -7.25
CA PHE A 67 0.79 -5.21 -7.94
C PHE A 67 -0.21 -4.24 -7.34
N ILE A 68 0.23 -3.01 -7.09
CA ILE A 68 -0.58 -1.94 -6.52
C ILE A 68 -0.45 -0.72 -7.42
N PHE A 69 -1.59 -0.09 -7.72
CA PHE A 69 -1.65 1.24 -8.32
C PHE A 69 -2.22 2.20 -7.28
N LEU A 70 -1.56 3.35 -7.14
CA LEU A 70 -1.97 4.46 -6.30
C LEU A 70 -2.08 5.72 -7.15
N GLU A 71 -3.14 6.48 -6.92
CA GLU A 71 -3.32 7.84 -7.46
C GLU A 71 -3.61 8.79 -6.31
N PHE A 72 -3.01 9.98 -6.37
CA PHE A 72 -3.20 11.08 -5.44
C PHE A 72 -4.03 12.18 -6.12
N GLN A 73 -4.81 12.88 -5.30
CA GLN A 73 -5.85 13.77 -5.78
C GLN A 73 -5.34 15.13 -6.29
N PHE A 74 -4.28 15.68 -5.66
CA PHE A 74 -3.81 17.04 -5.95
C PHE A 74 -2.28 17.21 -5.94
N ASP A 75 -1.56 16.32 -5.27
CA ASP A 75 -0.14 16.49 -5.01
C ASP A 75 0.70 15.48 -5.76
N GLU A 76 1.82 15.95 -6.32
CA GLU A 76 2.89 15.05 -6.71
C GLU A 76 3.65 14.62 -5.45
N VAL A 77 3.65 13.33 -5.17
CA VAL A 77 4.36 12.75 -4.03
C VAL A 77 5.68 12.19 -4.50
N LEU A 78 6.77 12.35 -3.74
CA LEU A 78 8.00 11.58 -3.97
C LEU A 78 7.88 10.23 -3.26
N MET A 79 7.32 9.20 -3.91
CA MET A 79 6.94 7.95 -3.21
C MET A 79 8.05 7.35 -2.33
N GLN A 80 9.31 7.40 -2.76
CA GLN A 80 10.44 6.81 -2.05
C GLN A 80 11.20 7.79 -1.14
N ASP A 81 10.70 8.98 -0.83
CA ASP A 81 11.35 9.92 0.09
C ASP A 81 10.35 10.95 0.67
N TRP A 82 10.70 11.63 1.76
CA TRP A 82 9.92 12.76 2.30
C TRP A 82 8.41 12.50 2.51
N ASN A 83 8.02 11.27 2.85
CA ASN A 83 6.65 10.91 3.21
C ASN A 83 6.66 9.85 4.31
N ASP A 84 5.53 9.68 4.98
CA ASP A 84 5.27 8.63 5.98
C ASP A 84 4.15 7.70 5.49
N ILE A 85 4.18 7.35 4.19
CA ILE A 85 3.17 6.47 3.61
C ILE A 85 3.52 5.02 3.93
N HIS A 86 2.57 4.33 4.55
CA HIS A 86 2.70 2.94 4.96
C HIS A 86 1.88 1.98 4.10
N LEU A 87 2.48 0.82 3.77
CA LEU A 87 1.79 -0.34 3.24
C LEU A 87 1.70 -1.42 4.32
N TYR A 88 0.48 -1.69 4.77
CA TYR A 88 0.17 -2.80 5.67
C TYR A 88 -0.37 -4.00 4.88
N ILE A 89 0.23 -5.19 5.07
CA ILE A 89 -0.26 -6.44 4.48
C ILE A 89 -0.53 -7.46 5.58
N ASP A 90 -1.79 -7.88 5.67
CA ASP A 90 -2.22 -9.12 6.31
C ASP A 90 -2.08 -10.25 5.28
N ALA A 91 -1.11 -11.14 5.52
CA ALA A 91 -0.69 -12.17 4.59
C ALA A 91 -1.34 -13.54 4.89
N ASP A 92 -1.80 -13.75 6.12
CA ASP A 92 -2.39 -15.01 6.55
C ASP A 92 -3.92 -14.96 6.77
N ALA A 93 -4.52 -13.78 6.56
CA ALA A 93 -5.93 -13.46 6.75
C ALA A 93 -6.42 -13.68 8.18
N ASN A 94 -5.54 -13.46 9.17
CA ASN A 94 -5.86 -13.57 10.58
C ASN A 94 -5.61 -12.25 11.32
N SER A 95 -6.69 -11.55 11.66
CA SER A 95 -6.62 -10.28 12.38
C SER A 95 -6.03 -10.35 13.80
N GLU A 96 -5.84 -11.56 14.34
CA GLU A 96 -5.27 -11.80 15.67
C GLU A 96 -3.74 -11.99 15.68
N THR A 97 -3.11 -12.07 14.50
CA THR A 97 -1.64 -12.19 14.34
C THR A 97 -1.03 -10.87 13.84
N GLY A 98 0.30 -10.79 13.77
CA GLY A 98 0.99 -9.62 13.23
C GLY A 98 0.82 -8.33 14.05
N HIS A 99 0.96 -7.19 13.36
CA HIS A 99 0.77 -5.85 13.92
C HIS A 99 -0.70 -5.44 13.88
N PRO A 100 -1.35 -5.17 15.03
CA PRO A 100 -2.75 -4.77 15.05
C PRO A 100 -2.93 -3.33 14.55
N VAL A 101 -3.51 -3.17 13.37
CA VAL A 101 -3.72 -1.88 12.72
C VAL A 101 -5.06 -1.85 12.00
N HIS A 102 -5.88 -0.83 12.25
CA HIS A 102 -7.18 -0.62 11.57
C HIS A 102 -8.09 -1.87 11.47
N GLY A 103 -8.01 -2.80 12.42
CA GLY A 103 -8.83 -4.02 12.46
C GLY A 103 -8.25 -5.22 11.71
N ILE A 104 -7.03 -5.10 11.15
CA ILE A 104 -6.26 -6.22 10.61
C ILE A 104 -5.06 -6.54 11.50
N GLY A 105 -4.50 -7.72 11.27
CA GLY A 105 -3.24 -8.19 11.81
C GLY A 105 -2.21 -8.19 10.69
N ALA A 106 -1.36 -7.17 10.62
CA ALA A 106 -0.44 -7.02 9.49
C ALA A 106 0.89 -7.75 9.74
N GLU A 107 1.23 -8.74 8.92
CA GLU A 107 2.57 -9.36 8.94
C GLU A 107 3.63 -8.43 8.36
N LEU A 108 3.26 -7.49 7.48
CA LEU A 108 4.17 -6.48 6.94
C LEU A 108 3.65 -5.08 7.24
N ASP A 109 4.53 -4.25 7.80
CA ASP A 109 4.44 -2.79 7.80
C ASP A 109 5.63 -2.24 6.99
N TRP A 110 5.38 -1.52 5.90
CA TRP A 110 6.42 -0.94 5.06
C TRP A 110 6.23 0.56 4.87
N CYS A 111 7.19 1.37 5.31
CA CYS A 111 7.21 2.82 5.06
C CYS A 111 8.00 3.13 3.78
N PHE A 112 7.32 3.72 2.78
CA PHE A 112 7.96 4.01 1.49
C PHE A 112 8.99 5.13 1.57
N GLY A 113 8.68 6.24 2.25
CA GLY A 113 9.62 7.36 2.42
C GLY A 113 10.83 7.02 3.31
N CYS A 114 10.64 6.11 4.28
CA CYS A 114 11.71 5.62 5.15
C CYS A 114 12.62 4.58 4.47
N ARG A 115 12.09 3.86 3.46
CA ARG A 115 12.73 2.72 2.80
C ARG A 115 13.10 1.60 3.78
N SER A 116 12.25 1.42 4.78
CA SER A 116 12.37 0.43 5.86
C SER A 116 10.98 0.07 6.39
N GLY A 117 10.92 -1.02 7.14
CA GLY A 117 9.67 -1.49 7.73
C GLY A 117 9.88 -2.55 8.80
N GLN A 118 8.79 -3.21 9.16
CA GLN A 118 8.75 -4.29 10.12
C GLN A 118 8.04 -5.50 9.53
N PHE A 119 8.58 -6.69 9.80
CA PHE A 119 7.96 -7.97 9.50
C PHE A 119 7.64 -8.70 10.81
N TYR A 120 6.41 -9.17 10.96
CA TYR A 120 5.90 -9.81 12.17
C TYR A 120 5.67 -11.29 11.93
N ILE A 121 6.35 -12.15 12.68
CA ILE A 121 6.24 -13.61 12.57
C ILE A 121 6.34 -14.27 13.94
N MET A 122 5.37 -15.12 14.28
CA MET A 122 5.41 -15.98 15.49
C MET A 122 5.82 -15.23 16.77
N ASP A 123 5.18 -14.09 17.04
CA ASP A 123 5.43 -13.16 18.16
C ASP A 123 6.76 -12.37 18.12
N GLU A 124 7.56 -12.53 17.07
CA GLU A 124 8.76 -11.71 16.83
C GLU A 124 8.47 -10.58 15.84
N MET A 125 9.21 -9.48 16.00
CA MET A 125 9.27 -8.37 15.07
C MET A 125 10.69 -8.25 14.54
N ILE A 126 10.82 -8.25 13.22
CA ILE A 126 12.08 -8.12 12.49
C ILE A 126 12.03 -6.78 11.76
N GLU A 127 13.03 -5.94 11.99
CA GLU A 127 13.21 -4.74 11.17
C GLU A 127 13.79 -5.14 9.81
N ILE A 128 13.20 -4.62 8.74
CA ILE A 128 13.57 -4.90 7.37
C ILE A 128 13.91 -3.61 6.62
N TYR A 129 14.76 -3.72 5.62
CA TYR A 129 15.22 -2.62 4.80
C TYR A 129 14.97 -2.89 3.31
N GLN A 130 15.21 -1.88 2.47
CA GLN A 130 14.96 -1.93 1.03
C GLN A 130 15.53 -3.17 0.32
N ASN A 131 16.65 -3.72 0.80
CA ASN A 131 17.29 -4.89 0.19
C ASN A 131 16.64 -6.22 0.54
N ASP A 132 15.78 -6.27 1.57
CA ASP A 132 15.09 -7.48 2.02
C ASP A 132 13.80 -7.71 1.24
N LEU A 133 13.19 -6.62 0.73
CA LEU A 133 12.01 -6.66 -0.14
C LEU A 133 12.39 -6.53 -1.61
N THR A 134 11.91 -7.48 -2.43
CA THR A 134 11.94 -7.27 -3.88
C THR A 134 10.78 -6.35 -4.26
N LEU A 135 11.08 -5.04 -4.24
CA LEU A 135 10.15 -3.95 -4.51
C LEU A 135 10.54 -3.25 -5.82
N ARG A 136 9.55 -2.99 -6.69
CA ARG A 136 9.70 -2.20 -7.91
C ARG A 136 8.65 -1.10 -7.90
N ILE A 137 9.06 0.13 -8.22
CA ILE A 137 8.17 1.29 -8.20
C ILE A 137 8.45 2.15 -9.43
N ALA A 138 7.39 2.63 -10.07
CA ALA A 138 7.47 3.66 -11.10
C ALA A 138 6.33 4.70 -10.92
N PRO A 139 6.56 5.98 -11.26
CA PRO A 139 7.86 6.57 -11.56
C PRO A 139 8.79 6.59 -10.33
N THR A 140 10.09 6.85 -10.53
CA THR A 140 11.07 6.97 -9.43
C THR A 140 11.29 8.42 -8.98
N ILE A 141 10.47 9.34 -9.47
CA ILE A 141 10.47 10.77 -9.15
C ILE A 141 9.11 11.14 -8.53
N THR A 142 8.87 12.44 -8.34
CA THR A 142 7.55 12.93 -7.96
C THR A 142 6.50 12.56 -9.02
N GLY A 143 5.29 12.28 -8.57
CA GLY A 143 4.17 12.01 -9.46
C GLY A 143 2.86 11.92 -8.70
N GLU A 144 1.75 12.05 -9.43
CA GLU A 144 0.39 11.88 -8.90
C GLU A 144 -0.03 10.40 -8.93
N ARG A 145 0.66 9.57 -9.72
CA ARG A 145 0.33 8.15 -9.90
C ARG A 145 1.57 7.29 -9.77
N PHE A 146 1.40 6.16 -9.10
CA PHE A 146 2.44 5.17 -8.90
C PHE A 146 1.93 3.77 -9.18
N GLU A 147 2.84 2.96 -9.67
CA GLU A 147 2.67 1.51 -9.74
C GLU A 147 3.81 0.84 -9.00
N ILE A 148 3.42 -0.16 -8.22
CA ILE A 148 4.28 -0.82 -7.24
C ILE A 148 4.12 -2.32 -7.45
N ALA A 149 5.23 -3.05 -7.49
CA ALA A 149 5.25 -4.50 -7.43
C ALA A 149 6.07 -4.96 -6.23
N ILE A 150 5.47 -5.80 -5.38
CA ILE A 150 6.14 -6.45 -4.26
C ILE A 150 6.14 -7.97 -4.47
N SER A 151 7.32 -8.58 -4.36
CA SER A 151 7.45 -10.03 -4.49
C SER A 151 6.74 -10.74 -3.35
N ARG A 152 6.02 -11.80 -3.71
CA ARG A 152 5.35 -12.73 -2.78
C ARG A 152 6.32 -13.72 -2.15
N SER A 153 7.60 -13.67 -2.54
CA SER A 153 8.69 -14.50 -2.01
C SER A 153 9.93 -13.64 -1.78
N SER A 154 9.77 -12.51 -1.10
CA SER A 154 10.90 -11.69 -0.64
C SER A 154 11.77 -12.45 0.36
N ALA A 155 13.03 -12.04 0.53
CA ALA A 155 14.08 -12.86 1.15
C ALA A 155 14.08 -12.88 2.70
N ILE A 156 12.95 -12.52 3.30
CA ILE A 156 12.77 -12.41 4.76
C ILE A 156 12.56 -13.79 5.36
#